data_AF-A0A0F4IPW0-F1
#
_entry.id   AF-A0A0F4IPW0-F1
#
_cell.length_a   1.000
_cell.length_b   1.000
_cell.length_c   1.000
_cell.angle_alpha   90.00
_cell.angle_beta   90.00
_cell.angle_gamma   90.00
#
_symmetry.space_group_name_H-M   'P 1'
#
loop_
_entity.id
_entity.type
_entity.pdbx_description
1 polymer ?
#
loop_
_entity_poly.entity_id
_entity_poly.type
_entity_poly.pdbx_seq_one_letter_code
_entity_poly.pdbx_strand_id
1 'polypeptide(L)'
;MPASPRGAARPLLTVTAPAPPPAAITLLLPDGQELRVRLYERLQMDTGLWVFRIGVPLWQTTEGGGVEPAEYGTWVTSAQLRPIPGVALDQVPTHRNPAGRAAATATPWVWVLDGRARPTTVHAEGCPLATDRAVPVKTMDALDALGQPGTVACTGCDAAETLLPILAHGQEDAHAPGD
;
A
#
# COMPACT_ATOMS: atom_id res chain seq x y z
N MET A 1 -5.51 -23.99 -55.92
CA MET A 1 -5.85 -23.96 -54.49
C MET A 1 -5.36 -22.65 -53.89
N PRO A 2 -6.20 -21.64 -53.68
CA PRO A 2 -5.82 -20.43 -52.96
C PRO A 2 -6.06 -20.61 -51.44
N ALA A 3 -5.07 -20.23 -50.64
CA ALA A 3 -5.07 -20.31 -49.19
C ALA A 3 -6.05 -19.30 -48.56
N SER A 4 -6.83 -19.75 -47.57
CA SER A 4 -7.71 -18.89 -46.76
C SER A 4 -6.90 -17.95 -45.86
N PRO A 5 -7.26 -16.66 -45.73
CA PRO A 5 -6.67 -15.78 -44.75
C PRO A 5 -7.16 -16.14 -43.34
N ARG A 6 -6.22 -16.26 -42.40
CA ARG A 6 -6.46 -16.48 -40.97
C ARG A 6 -7.35 -15.37 -40.41
N GLY A 7 -8.48 -15.75 -39.82
CA GLY A 7 -9.37 -14.84 -39.11
C GLY A 7 -8.64 -14.20 -37.93
N ALA A 8 -8.60 -12.88 -37.90
CA ALA A 8 -8.18 -12.11 -36.74
C ALA A 8 -9.19 -12.35 -35.60
N ALA A 9 -8.72 -12.88 -34.48
CA ALA A 9 -9.51 -12.97 -33.26
C ALA A 9 -9.86 -11.55 -32.79
N ARG A 10 -11.15 -11.23 -32.69
CA ARG A 10 -11.62 -10.01 -32.03
C ARG A 10 -11.21 -10.09 -30.55
N PRO A 11 -10.51 -9.10 -29.98
CA PRO A 11 -10.25 -9.08 -28.55
C PRO A 11 -11.59 -8.99 -27.82
N LEU A 12 -11.85 -9.95 -26.93
CA LEU A 12 -12.91 -9.86 -25.94
C LEU A 12 -12.56 -8.68 -25.02
N LEU A 13 -13.30 -7.59 -25.15
CA LEU A 13 -13.28 -6.51 -24.16
C LEU A 13 -13.82 -7.11 -22.86
N THR A 14 -12.92 -7.38 -21.91
CA THR A 14 -13.31 -7.66 -20.53
C THR A 14 -14.00 -6.41 -19.99
N VAL A 15 -15.33 -6.44 -19.94
CA VAL A 15 -16.09 -5.45 -19.18
C VAL A 15 -15.80 -5.71 -17.72
N THR A 16 -14.88 -4.93 -17.14
CA THR A 16 -14.69 -4.87 -15.69
C THR A 16 -15.98 -4.34 -15.09
N ALA A 17 -16.70 -5.18 -14.34
CA ALA A 17 -17.87 -4.75 -13.58
C ALA A 17 -17.47 -3.59 -12.65
N PRO A 18 -18.34 -2.57 -12.44
CA PRO A 18 -18.03 -1.47 -11.55
C PRO A 18 -17.76 -2.00 -10.13
N ALA A 19 -16.69 -1.50 -9.51
CA ALA A 19 -16.37 -1.86 -8.13
C ALA A 19 -17.54 -1.50 -7.19
N PRO A 20 -17.88 -2.35 -6.21
CA PRO A 20 -18.93 -2.03 -5.25
C PRO A 20 -18.59 -0.75 -4.47
N PRO A 21 -19.61 0.04 -4.08
CA PRO A 21 -19.38 1.31 -3.42
C PRO A 21 -18.78 1.11 -2.02
N PRO A 22 -17.86 2.00 -1.58
CA PRO A 22 -17.35 1.97 -0.22
C PRO A 22 -18.45 2.30 0.79
N ALA A 23 -18.37 1.72 1.99
CA ALA A 23 -19.29 2.01 3.10
C ALA A 23 -18.68 3.02 4.08
N ALA A 24 -19.50 3.77 4.81
CA ALA A 24 -18.99 4.66 5.85
C ALA A 24 -18.69 3.89 7.16
N ILE A 25 -17.58 4.21 7.81
CA ILE A 25 -17.21 3.67 9.12
C ILE A 25 -16.50 4.74 9.96
N THR A 26 -16.50 4.60 11.28
CA THR A 26 -15.74 5.50 12.16
C THR A 26 -14.34 4.95 12.40
N LEU A 27 -13.33 5.78 12.18
CA LEU A 27 -11.93 5.59 12.59
C LEU A 27 -11.69 6.28 13.92
N LEU A 28 -11.11 5.57 14.89
CA LEU A 28 -10.62 6.09 16.15
C LEU A 28 -9.14 6.45 16.03
N LEU A 29 -8.83 7.73 16.23
CA LEU A 29 -7.47 8.23 16.30
C LEU A 29 -6.87 7.98 17.69
N PRO A 30 -5.52 8.00 17.84
CA PRO A 30 -4.86 7.70 19.12
C PRO A 30 -5.25 8.62 20.28
N ASP A 31 -5.67 9.85 19.98
CA ASP A 31 -6.13 10.84 20.97
C ASP A 31 -7.62 10.69 21.33
N GLY A 32 -8.29 9.67 20.79
CA GLY A 32 -9.71 9.41 20.99
C GLY A 32 -10.64 10.17 20.05
N GLN A 33 -10.11 10.96 19.11
CA GLN A 33 -10.95 11.59 18.10
C GLN A 33 -11.58 10.54 17.17
N GLU A 34 -12.80 10.85 16.71
CA GLU A 34 -13.55 10.03 15.78
C GLU A 34 -13.62 10.70 14.40
N LEU A 35 -13.21 9.98 13.37
CA LEU A 35 -13.28 10.44 11.99
C LEU A 35 -14.17 9.50 11.17
N ARG A 36 -15.12 10.07 10.41
CA ARG A 36 -15.90 9.30 9.44
C ARG A 36 -15.05 9.07 8.19
N VAL A 37 -14.76 7.80 7.90
CA VAL A 37 -13.94 7.37 6.77
C VAL A 37 -14.71 6.44 5.84
N ARG A 38 -14.16 6.19 4.65
CA ARG A 38 -14.69 5.20 3.70
C ARG A 38 -14.01 3.85 3.93
N LEU A 39 -14.78 2.78 4.00
CA LEU A 39 -14.32 1.40 4.06
C LEU A 39 -14.50 0.77 2.68
N TYR A 40 -13.40 0.33 2.08
CA TYR A 40 -13.40 -0.23 0.73
C TYR A 40 -13.41 -1.74 0.70
N GLU A 41 -12.72 -2.40 1.63
CA GLU A 41 -12.63 -3.86 1.65
C GLU A 41 -12.13 -4.40 2.99
N ARG A 42 -12.40 -5.68 3.20
CA ARG A 42 -12.02 -6.46 4.37
C ARG A 42 -11.19 -7.65 3.94
N LEU A 43 -10.11 -7.89 4.66
CA LEU A 43 -9.17 -8.95 4.36
C LEU A 43 -8.87 -9.76 5.62
N GLN A 44 -9.12 -11.06 5.56
CA GLN A 44 -8.65 -12.01 6.57
C GLN A 44 -7.30 -12.59 6.15
N MET A 45 -6.29 -12.34 6.98
CA MET A 45 -4.95 -12.89 6.89
C MET A 45 -4.94 -14.40 7.16
N ASP A 46 -3.87 -15.09 6.76
CA ASP A 46 -3.64 -16.50 7.10
C ASP A 46 -3.51 -16.73 8.61
N THR A 47 -3.08 -15.70 9.35
CA THR A 47 -3.05 -15.69 10.82
C THR A 47 -4.44 -15.63 11.45
N GLY A 48 -5.50 -15.42 10.65
CA GLY A 48 -6.86 -15.18 11.11
C GLY A 48 -7.15 -13.72 11.47
N LEU A 49 -6.14 -12.85 11.49
CA LEU A 49 -6.30 -11.40 11.72
C LEU A 49 -7.11 -10.75 10.59
N TRP A 50 -7.97 -9.81 10.95
CA TRP A 50 -8.70 -8.98 10.00
C TRP A 50 -8.06 -7.60 9.83
N VAL A 51 -7.80 -7.23 8.58
CA VAL A 51 -7.40 -5.89 8.17
C VAL A 51 -8.42 -5.29 7.21
N PHE A 52 -8.55 -3.97 7.24
CA PHE A 52 -9.62 -3.21 6.60
C PHE A 52 -8.98 -2.07 5.81
N ARG A 53 -9.25 -2.00 4.50
CA ARG A 53 -8.78 -0.87 3.68
C ARG A 53 -9.73 0.30 3.84
N ILE A 54 -9.22 1.39 4.39
CA ILE A 54 -9.97 2.63 4.57
C ILE A 54 -9.39 3.75 3.71
N GLY A 55 -10.23 4.73 3.44
CA GLY A 55 -9.87 6.00 2.83
C GLY A 55 -10.09 7.14 3.81
N VAL A 56 -9.00 7.82 4.17
CA VAL A 56 -8.99 8.94 5.11
C VAL A 56 -9.08 10.25 4.32
N PRO A 57 -10.11 11.08 4.54
CA PRO A 57 -10.24 12.35 3.83
C PRO A 57 -9.14 13.31 4.25
N LEU A 58 -8.55 14.01 3.27
CA LEU A 58 -7.54 15.06 3.50
C LEU A 58 -7.63 16.16 2.45
N TRP A 59 -6.91 17.25 2.67
CA TRP A 59 -6.63 18.26 1.66
C TRP A 59 -5.22 18.07 1.14
N GLN A 60 -5.05 18.06 -0.18
CA GLN A 60 -3.74 18.00 -0.82
C GLN A 60 -3.45 19.27 -1.61
N THR A 61 -2.18 19.67 -1.61
CA THR A 61 -1.71 20.78 -2.45
C THR A 61 -1.59 20.30 -3.89
N THR A 62 -2.03 21.14 -4.81
CA THR A 62 -1.92 20.93 -6.26
C THR A 62 -0.64 21.57 -6.80
N GLU A 63 -0.15 21.11 -7.95
CA GLU A 63 1.05 21.66 -8.61
C GLU A 63 0.95 23.18 -8.86
N GLY A 64 -0.27 23.72 -8.99
CA GLY A 64 -0.54 25.14 -9.15
C GLY A 64 -0.68 25.94 -7.83
N GLY A 65 -0.38 25.34 -6.67
CA GLY A 65 -0.45 25.99 -5.36
C GLY A 65 -1.86 26.11 -4.75
N GLY A 66 -2.88 25.53 -5.38
CA GLY A 66 -4.23 25.39 -4.81
C GLY A 66 -4.34 24.18 -3.87
N VAL A 67 -5.47 24.05 -3.18
CA VAL A 67 -5.79 22.87 -2.37
C VAL A 67 -7.04 22.18 -2.90
N GLU A 68 -7.04 20.84 -2.90
CA GLU A 68 -8.19 20.04 -3.34
C GLU A 68 -8.50 18.89 -2.36
N PRO A 69 -9.76 18.43 -2.29
CA PRO A 69 -10.10 17.27 -1.49
C PRO A 69 -9.45 16.02 -2.08
N ALA A 70 -8.85 15.22 -1.21
CA ALA A 70 -8.24 13.96 -1.57
C ALA A 70 -8.47 12.91 -0.51
N GLU A 71 -7.99 11.71 -0.77
CA GLU A 71 -8.12 10.59 0.13
C GLU A 71 -6.81 9.81 0.22
N TYR A 72 -6.34 9.60 1.44
CA TYR A 72 -5.23 8.70 1.73
C TYR A 72 -5.76 7.31 2.05
N GLY A 73 -5.40 6.34 1.21
CA GLY A 73 -5.72 4.93 1.42
C GLY A 73 -4.76 4.27 2.41
N THR A 74 -5.28 3.55 3.39
CA THR A 74 -4.47 2.79 4.35
C THR A 74 -5.19 1.55 4.87
N TRP A 75 -4.44 0.61 5.46
CA TRP A 75 -4.98 -0.60 6.09
C TRP A 75 -4.92 -0.48 7.61
N VAL A 76 -6.03 -0.81 8.27
CA VAL A 76 -6.15 -0.78 9.73
C VAL A 76 -6.75 -2.07 10.24
N THR A 77 -6.68 -2.28 11.56
CA THR A 77 -7.34 -3.42 12.21
C THR A 77 -8.74 -3.02 12.70
N SER A 78 -9.54 -4.00 13.11
CA SER A 78 -10.83 -3.71 13.75
C SER A 78 -10.70 -2.94 15.06
N ALA A 79 -9.51 -2.91 15.69
CA ALA A 79 -9.30 -2.18 16.95
C ALA A 79 -9.55 -0.67 16.78
N GLN A 80 -9.13 -0.12 15.64
CA GLN A 80 -9.30 1.31 15.31
C GLN A 80 -10.67 1.65 14.71
N LEU A 81 -11.54 0.67 14.44
CA LEU A 81 -12.79 0.92 13.73
C LEU A 81 -14.03 0.74 14.60
N ARG A 82 -15.04 1.56 14.36
CA ARG A 82 -16.38 1.43 14.95
C ARG A 82 -17.45 1.50 13.85
N PRO A 83 -18.39 0.54 13.80
CA PRO A 83 -19.53 0.63 12.90
C PRO A 83 -20.37 1.88 13.19
N ILE A 84 -20.88 2.51 12.14
CA ILE A 84 -21.84 3.60 12.27
C ILE A 84 -23.25 2.98 12.31
N PRO A 85 -24.07 3.28 13.32
CA PRO A 85 -25.45 2.79 13.39
C PRO A 85 -26.23 3.10 12.10
N GLY A 86 -26.90 2.09 11.55
CA GLY A 86 -27.70 2.21 10.32
C GLY A 86 -26.91 2.15 9.02
N VAL A 87 -25.58 2.05 9.04
CA VAL A 87 -24.77 1.82 7.82
C VAL A 87 -24.58 0.32 7.58
N ALA A 88 -25.00 -0.16 6.42
CA ALA A 88 -24.83 -1.54 6.00
C ALA A 88 -23.39 -1.79 5.51
N LEU A 89 -22.73 -2.83 6.05
CA LEU A 89 -21.36 -3.22 5.71
C LEU A 89 -21.29 -4.55 4.94
N ASP A 90 -22.43 -5.15 4.62
CA ASP A 90 -22.56 -6.42 3.91
C ASP A 90 -22.05 -6.31 2.46
N GLN A 91 -22.22 -5.15 1.83
CA GLN A 91 -21.78 -4.88 0.46
C GLN A 91 -20.27 -4.63 0.31
N VAL A 92 -19.55 -4.47 1.43
CA VAL A 92 -18.09 -4.27 1.40
C VAL A 92 -17.40 -5.58 1.02
N PRO A 93 -16.59 -5.60 -0.05
CA PRO A 93 -15.79 -6.76 -0.44
C PRO A 93 -15.07 -7.41 0.74
N THR A 94 -15.18 -8.74 0.83
CA THR A 94 -14.56 -9.52 1.90
C THR A 94 -13.76 -10.64 1.30
N HIS A 95 -12.46 -10.61 1.54
CA HIS A 95 -11.51 -11.59 1.06
C HIS A 95 -11.02 -12.41 2.25
N ARG A 96 -11.09 -13.73 2.14
CA ARG A 96 -10.54 -14.65 3.14
C ARG A 96 -9.42 -15.42 2.50
N ASN A 97 -8.23 -15.42 3.12
CA ASN A 97 -7.07 -16.13 2.60
C ASN A 97 -6.88 -15.91 1.09
N PRO A 98 -6.77 -14.65 0.60
CA PRO A 98 -6.47 -14.44 -0.79
C PRO A 98 -5.01 -14.85 -1.04
N ALA A 99 -4.83 -16.08 -1.51
CA ALA A 99 -3.56 -16.54 -2.03
C ALA A 99 -3.02 -15.50 -3.03
N GLY A 100 -1.89 -14.87 -2.71
CA GLY A 100 -1.21 -13.93 -3.59
C GLY A 100 -1.66 -12.47 -3.54
N ARG A 101 -2.65 -12.08 -2.71
CA ARG A 101 -2.82 -10.66 -2.39
C ARG A 101 -1.96 -10.40 -1.17
N ALA A 102 -0.81 -9.75 -1.39
CA ALA A 102 -0.04 -9.20 -0.29
C ALA A 102 -1.02 -8.38 0.54
N ALA A 103 -1.41 -8.93 1.67
CA ALA A 103 -2.08 -8.14 2.64
C ALA A 103 -1.08 -7.06 2.99
N ALA A 104 -1.38 -5.84 2.58
CA ALA A 104 -0.74 -4.67 3.14
C ALA A 104 -0.98 -4.80 4.64
N THR A 105 0.05 -5.31 5.29
CA THR A 105 0.02 -5.62 6.69
C THR A 105 -0.17 -4.27 7.35
N ALA A 106 -1.23 -4.13 8.15
CA ALA A 106 -1.37 -3.03 9.09
C ALA A 106 -0.35 -3.19 10.23
N THR A 107 0.88 -3.59 9.91
CA THR A 107 2.01 -3.50 10.81
C THR A 107 2.41 -2.02 10.85
N PRO A 108 2.92 -1.49 11.98
CA PRO A 108 3.84 -0.36 11.87
C PRO A 108 4.81 -0.64 10.72
N TRP A 109 5.14 0.37 9.91
CA TRP A 109 6.03 0.25 8.76
C TRP A 109 7.41 -0.30 9.18
N VAL A 110 7.48 -1.61 9.38
CA VAL A 110 8.68 -2.34 9.80
C VAL A 110 9.33 -2.83 8.53
N TRP A 111 10.57 -2.41 8.36
CA TRP A 111 11.40 -2.82 7.25
C TRP A 111 12.33 -3.92 7.74
N VAL A 112 12.75 -4.79 6.85
CA VAL A 112 13.83 -5.74 7.13
C VAL A 112 14.95 -5.55 6.12
N LEU A 113 16.18 -5.57 6.60
CA LEU A 113 17.38 -5.45 5.78
C LEU A 113 17.99 -6.84 5.56
N ASP A 114 18.05 -7.26 4.30
CA ASP A 114 18.71 -8.50 3.89
C ASP A 114 20.11 -8.21 3.34
N GLY A 115 21.12 -8.35 4.21
CA GLY A 115 22.53 -8.14 3.86
C GLY A 115 23.22 -9.33 3.19
N ARG A 116 22.52 -10.47 2.98
CA ARG A 116 23.07 -11.61 2.22
C ARG A 116 22.60 -11.66 0.79
N ALA A 117 21.46 -11.04 0.48
CA ALA A 117 21.13 -10.67 -0.89
C ALA A 117 22.24 -9.76 -1.45
N ARG A 118 22.66 -10.01 -2.70
CA ARG A 118 23.49 -9.08 -3.46
C ARG A 118 22.68 -8.62 -4.68
N PRO A 119 22.32 -7.33 -4.79
CA PRO A 119 22.54 -6.26 -3.81
C PRO A 119 21.83 -6.47 -2.46
N THR A 120 22.32 -5.83 -1.39
CA THR A 120 21.63 -5.76 -0.11
C THR A 120 20.21 -5.25 -0.36
N THR A 121 19.19 -5.89 0.17
CA THR A 121 17.81 -5.55 -0.21
C THR A 121 16.99 -5.18 1.01
N VAL A 122 16.29 -4.04 0.93
CA VAL A 122 15.29 -3.62 1.91
C VAL A 122 13.93 -4.19 1.51
N HIS A 123 13.28 -4.89 2.44
CA HIS A 123 11.95 -5.45 2.25
C HIS A 123 10.97 -4.89 3.27
N ALA A 124 9.68 -4.92 2.96
CA ALA A 124 8.63 -4.85 3.98
C ALA A 124 8.67 -6.12 4.84
N GLU A 125 8.39 -6.00 6.14
CA GLU A 125 8.26 -7.14 7.03
C GLU A 125 7.23 -8.16 6.50
N GLY A 126 7.61 -9.44 6.46
CA GLY A 126 6.78 -10.52 5.91
C GLY A 126 6.91 -10.72 4.39
N CYS A 127 7.80 -9.99 3.71
CA CYS A 127 8.08 -10.24 2.30
C CYS A 127 8.56 -11.68 2.07
N PRO A 128 7.93 -12.47 1.16
CA PRO A 128 8.32 -13.85 0.90
C PRO A 128 9.67 -13.98 0.19
N LEU A 129 10.22 -12.88 -0.32
CA LEU A 129 11.54 -12.82 -0.94
C LEU A 129 12.66 -12.51 0.05
N ALA A 130 12.32 -12.06 1.28
CA ALA A 130 13.32 -11.84 2.32
C ALA A 130 13.83 -13.18 2.85
N THR A 131 15.13 -13.27 3.11
CA THR A 131 15.68 -14.46 3.76
C THR A 131 15.28 -14.52 5.24
N ASP A 132 15.40 -15.70 5.85
CA ASP A 132 15.20 -15.95 7.28
C ASP A 132 16.16 -15.18 8.19
N ARG A 133 17.16 -14.51 7.62
CA ARG A 133 18.18 -13.71 8.33
C ARG A 133 18.04 -12.21 8.12
N ALA A 134 16.99 -11.75 7.44
CA ALA A 134 16.71 -10.33 7.32
C ALA A 134 16.46 -9.73 8.70
N VAL A 135 17.08 -8.58 8.99
CA VAL A 135 17.01 -7.95 10.31
C VAL A 135 16.03 -6.79 10.30
N PRO A 136 15.13 -6.67 11.29
CA PRO A 136 14.24 -5.52 11.40
C PRO A 136 15.02 -4.21 11.54
N VAL A 137 14.60 -3.19 10.80
CA VAL A 137 15.16 -1.83 10.83
C VAL A 137 14.02 -0.80 10.83
N LYS A 138 14.28 0.39 11.40
CA LYS A 138 13.31 1.49 11.38
C LYS A 138 13.33 2.19 10.02
N THR A 139 12.31 3.01 9.74
CA THR A 139 12.19 3.74 8.47
C THR A 139 13.42 4.58 8.13
N MET A 140 13.97 5.34 9.08
CA MET A 140 15.17 6.14 8.80
C MET A 140 16.39 5.27 8.49
N ASP A 141 16.61 4.19 9.25
CA ASP A 141 17.71 3.24 9.00
C ASP A 141 17.56 2.56 7.63
N ALA A 142 16.33 2.30 7.19
CA ALA A 142 16.04 1.76 5.86
C ALA A 142 16.37 2.75 4.74
N LEU A 143 16.03 4.03 4.91
CA LEU A 143 16.37 5.10 3.97
C LEU A 143 17.89 5.32 3.92
N ASP A 144 18.56 5.37 5.08
CA ASP A 144 20.02 5.49 5.18
C ASP A 144 20.72 4.32 4.47
N ALA A 145 20.21 3.10 4.63
CA ALA A 145 20.73 1.92 3.94
C ALA A 145 20.56 2.02 2.42
N LEU A 146 19.41 2.50 1.93
CA LEU A 146 19.14 2.72 0.50
C LEU A 146 19.99 3.84 -0.11
N GLY A 147 20.45 4.79 0.70
CA GLY A 147 21.45 5.78 0.29
C GLY A 147 22.85 5.19 0.05
N GLN A 148 23.12 3.97 0.53
CA GLN A 148 24.43 3.32 0.33
C GLN A 148 24.52 2.62 -1.04
N PRO A 149 25.66 2.71 -1.74
CA PRO A 149 25.91 1.94 -2.94
C PRO A 149 25.75 0.43 -2.70
N GLY A 150 24.98 -0.24 -3.55
CA GLY A 150 24.78 -1.68 -3.45
C GLY A 150 23.63 -2.11 -2.53
N THR A 151 22.80 -1.16 -2.08
CA THR A 151 21.49 -1.44 -1.47
C THR A 151 20.37 -1.09 -2.42
N VAL A 152 19.33 -1.90 -2.50
CA VAL A 152 18.13 -1.65 -3.31
C VAL A 152 16.86 -1.90 -2.51
N ALA A 153 15.77 -1.24 -2.90
CA ALA A 153 14.46 -1.57 -2.36
C ALA A 153 13.88 -2.76 -3.14
N CYS A 154 13.28 -3.71 -2.43
CA CYS A 154 12.62 -4.84 -3.06
C CYS A 154 11.41 -4.35 -3.87
N THR A 155 11.34 -4.75 -5.14
CA THR A 155 10.21 -4.45 -6.04
C THR A 155 9.08 -5.49 -5.98
N GLY A 156 9.28 -6.59 -5.26
CA GLY A 156 8.27 -7.64 -5.03
C GLY A 156 7.40 -7.42 -3.78
N CYS A 157 7.62 -6.32 -3.06
CA CYS A 157 6.79 -5.84 -1.96
C CYS A 157 6.71 -4.32 -2.00
N ASP A 158 5.97 -3.71 -1.07
CA ASP A 158 5.67 -2.28 -1.07
C ASP A 158 6.89 -1.39 -0.71
N ALA A 159 8.08 -1.98 -0.48
CA ALA A 159 9.29 -1.25 -0.08
C ALA A 159 9.73 -0.22 -1.12
N ALA A 160 9.79 -0.60 -2.42
CA ALA A 160 10.19 0.34 -3.47
C ALA A 160 9.18 1.47 -3.66
N GLU A 161 7.89 1.14 -3.66
CA GLU A 161 6.80 2.12 -3.80
C GLU A 161 6.79 3.13 -2.65
N THR A 162 7.11 2.68 -1.43
CA THR A 162 7.08 3.52 -0.24
C THR A 162 8.34 4.34 -0.06
N LEU A 163 9.53 3.73 -0.16
CA LEU A 163 10.79 4.34 0.28
C LEU A 163 11.46 5.18 -0.81
N LEU A 164 11.33 4.81 -2.09
CA LEU A 164 12.02 5.52 -3.18
C LEU A 164 11.53 6.96 -3.37
N PRO A 165 10.22 7.28 -3.32
CA PRO A 165 9.76 8.66 -3.41
C PRO A 165 10.31 9.53 -2.27
N ILE A 166 10.41 8.99 -1.05
CA ILE A 166 10.94 9.70 0.11
C ILE A 166 12.43 10.04 -0.10
N LEU A 167 13.22 9.08 -0.61
CA LEU A 167 14.63 9.30 -0.94
C LEU A 167 14.82 10.35 -2.02
N ALA A 168 14.02 10.30 -3.09
CA ALA A 168 14.12 11.25 -4.20
C ALA A 168 13.89 12.69 -3.71
N HIS A 169 12.84 12.92 -2.92
CA HIS A 169 12.54 14.25 -2.40
C HIS A 169 13.58 14.77 -1.38
N GLY A 170 14.14 13.90 -0.54
CA GLY A 170 15.22 14.31 0.39
C GLY A 170 16.53 14.72 -0.31
N GLN A 171 16.77 14.26 -1.54
CA GLN A 171 17.97 14.60 -2.32
C GLN A 171 17.82 15.92 -3.09
N GLU A 172 16.59 16.29 -3.48
CA GLU A 172 16.29 17.56 -4.16
C GLU A 172 16.54 18.76 -3.23
N ASP A 173 16.21 18.63 -1.94
CA ASP A 173 16.45 19.67 -0.92
C ASP A 173 17.95 19.90 -0.62
N ALA A 174 18.79 18.88 -0.83
CA ALA A 174 20.23 18.97 -0.58
C ALA A 174 21.04 19.58 -1.74
N HIS A 175 20.41 19.79 -2.91
CA HIS A 175 21.09 20.22 -4.14
C HIS A 175 20.76 21.67 -4.56
N ALA A 176 20.18 22.48 -3.66
CA ALA A 176 20.07 23.91 -3.90
C ALA A 176 21.49 24.51 -4.03
N PRO A 177 21.84 25.18 -5.15
CA PRO A 177 23.15 25.80 -5.30
C PRO A 177 23.28 26.95 -4.30
N GLY A 178 24.33 26.91 -3.48
CA GLY A 178 24.72 28.04 -2.67
C GLY A 178 25.25 29.16 -3.57
N ASP A 179 24.61 30.33 -3.49
CA ASP A 179 25.15 31.62 -3.96
C ASP A 179 26.38 32.04 -3.14
#